data_AF-A0A2H3TW62-F1
#
_entry.id   AF-A0A2H3TW62-F1
#
_cell.length_a   1.000
_cell.length_b   1.000
_cell.length_c   1.000
_cell.angle_alpha   90.00
_cell.angle_beta   90.00
_cell.angle_gamma   90.00
#
_symmetry.space_group_name_H-M   'P 1'
#
loop_
_entity.id
_entity.type
_entity.pdbx_description
1 polymer ?
#
loop_
_entity_poly.entity_id
_entity_poly.type
_entity_poly.pdbx_seq_one_letter_code
_entity_poly.pdbx_strand_id
1 'polypeptide(L)' 'MKFYDAKALNPDVVRLFVLERGGLDLDVQSIDTMNMENRCLTYRRDVNLWDELPALNIDVPEPSGPAARR' A
#
# COMPACT_ATOMS: atom_id res chain seq x y z
N MET A 1 9.26 -0.96 -0.25
CA MET A 1 7.88 -1.17 0.24
C MET A 1 7.22 0.18 0.46
N LYS A 2 6.15 0.48 -0.26
CA LYS A 2 5.42 1.74 -0.19
C LYS A 2 4.01 1.52 0.34
N PHE A 3 3.64 2.20 1.42
CA PHE A 3 2.37 2.06 2.11
C PHE A 3 1.49 3.28 1.85
N TYR A 4 0.35 3.06 1.20
CA TYR A 4 -0.65 4.09 0.90
C TYR A 4 -1.65 4.14 2.05
N ASP A 5 -1.61 5.22 2.82
CA ASP A 5 -2.35 5.43 4.07
C ASP A 5 -3.37 6.58 3.92
N ALA A 6 -4.38 6.62 4.79
CA ALA A 6 -5.27 7.76 4.96
C ALA A 6 -5.88 7.75 6.37
N LYS A 7 -6.51 8.86 6.77
CA LYS A 7 -7.29 8.90 8.01
C LYS A 7 -8.61 8.15 7.84
N ALA A 8 -8.60 6.85 8.09
CA ALA A 8 -9.77 6.00 8.09
C ALA A 8 -9.55 4.76 8.99
N LEU A 9 -10.64 4.09 9.36
CA LEU A 9 -10.61 2.98 10.31
C LEU A 9 -9.70 1.82 9.88
N ASN A 10 -9.79 1.38 8.63
CA ASN A 10 -8.96 0.27 8.13
C ASN A 10 -7.46 0.62 8.15
N PRO A 11 -7.04 1.79 7.64
CA PRO A 11 -5.65 2.20 7.77
C PRO A 11 -5.17 2.39 9.22
N ASP A 12 -6.02 2.90 10.11
CA ASP A 12 -5.70 3.05 11.53
C ASP A 12 -5.36 1.71 12.19
N VAL A 13 -6.11 0.64 11.86
CA VAL A 13 -5.83 -0.73 12.36
C VAL A 13 -4.48 -1.23 11.89
N VAL A 14 -4.11 -1.01 10.62
CA VAL A 14 -2.79 -1.44 10.11
C VAL A 14 -1.68 -0.64 10.76
N ARG A 15 -1.87 0.66 11.00
CA ARG A 15 -0.88 1.49 11.71
C ARG A 15 -0.67 1.03 13.15
N LEU A 16 -1.72 0.64 13.86
CA LEU A 16 -1.62 0.02 15.18
C LEU A 16 -0.82 -1.28 15.13
N PHE A 17 -1.10 -2.15 14.16
CA PHE A 17 -0.34 -3.38 13.97
C PHE A 17 1.15 -3.11 13.75
N VAL A 18 1.51 -2.12 12.91
CA VAL A 18 2.91 -1.74 12.64
C VAL A 18 3.59 -1.27 13.92
N LEU A 19 2.92 -0.42 14.71
CA LEU A 19 3.43 0.07 16.00
C LEU A 19 3.61 -1.07 17.02
N GLU A 20 2.68 -2.02 17.09
CA GLU A 20 2.72 -3.16 18.01
C GLU A 20 3.85 -4.14 17.67
N ARG A 21 4.08 -4.41 16.38
CA ARG A 21 5.13 -5.35 15.95
C ARG A 21 6.52 -4.80 16.22
N GLY A 22 6.71 -3.49 16.07
CA GLY A 22 8.03 -2.87 16.08
C GLY A 22 8.92 -3.36 14.93
N GLY A 23 9.98 -2.60 14.61
CA GLY A 23 10.96 -3.00 13.59
C GLY A 23 10.44 -3.03 12.14
N LEU A 24 9.20 -2.60 11.89
CA LEU A 24 8.66 -2.36 10.55
C LEU A 24 8.84 -0.88 10.20
N ASP A 25 9.65 -0.62 9.18
CA ASP A 25 9.80 0.70 8.58
C ASP A 25 9.08 0.71 7.23
N LEU A 26 8.13 1.64 7.06
CA LEU A 26 7.28 1.75 5.87
C LEU A 26 7.46 3.14 5.27
N ASP A 27 7.70 3.22 3.96
CA ASP A 27 7.60 4.47 3.22
C ASP A 27 6.11 4.82 3.04
N VAL A 28 5.62 5.79 3.83
CA VAL A 28 4.19 6.13 3.88
C VAL A 28 3.85 7.24 2.88
N GLN A 29 2.96 6.95 1.94
CA GLN A 29 2.26 7.95 1.14
C GLN A 29 0.85 8.17 1.70
N SER A 30 0.59 9.37 2.22
CA SER A 30 -0.76 9.77 2.59
C SER A 30 -1.60 10.06 1.33
N ILE A 31 -2.83 9.56 1.30
CA ILE A 31 -3.79 9.76 0.23
C ILE A 31 -4.93 10.66 0.72
N ASP A 32 -5.24 11.69 -0.05
CA ASP A 32 -6.33 12.62 0.26
C ASP A 32 -7.68 12.05 -0.23
N THR A 33 -8.37 11.36 0.67
CA THR A 33 -9.70 10.81 0.40
C THR A 33 -10.79 11.87 0.33
N MET A 34 -10.58 13.07 0.91
CA MET A 34 -11.55 14.17 0.82
C MET A 34 -11.62 14.73 -0.60
N ASN A 35 -10.48 14.73 -1.30
CA ASN A 35 -10.39 15.09 -2.71
C ASN A 35 -10.48 13.88 -3.66
N MET A 36 -10.88 12.71 -3.14
CA MET A 36 -11.07 11.48 -3.92
C MET A 36 -9.83 11.00 -4.69
N GLU A 37 -8.62 11.24 -4.16
CA GLU A 37 -7.37 10.84 -4.81
C GLU A 37 -7.29 9.32 -5.04
N ASN A 38 -7.83 8.52 -4.11
CA ASN A 38 -7.93 7.05 -4.24
C ASN A 38 -8.82 6.60 -5.42
N ARG A 39 -9.73 7.45 -5.90
CA ARG A 39 -10.64 7.13 -7.02
C ARG A 39 -10.07 7.50 -8.37
N CYS A 40 -8.95 8.22 -8.42
CA CYS A 40 -8.35 8.61 -9.68
C CYS A 40 -7.86 7.39 -10.46
N LEU A 41 -7.82 7.50 -11.80
CA LEU A 41 -7.41 6.41 -12.67
C LEU A 41 -6.00 5.91 -12.36
N THR A 42 -5.08 6.81 -12.03
CA THR A 42 -3.70 6.47 -11.68
C THR A 42 -3.64 5.59 -10.44
N TYR A 43 -4.36 5.95 -9.36
CA TYR A 43 -4.39 5.15 -8.14
C TYR A 43 -5.00 3.76 -8.39
N ARG A 44 -6.12 3.70 -9.10
CA ARG A 44 -6.78 2.42 -9.40
C ARG A 44 -5.96 1.50 -10.29
N ARG A 45 -5.21 2.07 -11.24
CA ARG A 45 -4.35 1.30 -12.15
C ARG A 45 -3.08 0.83 -11.46
N ASP A 46 -2.43 1.71 -10.70
CA ASP A 46 -1.04 1.52 -10.27
C ASP A 46 -0.94 1.10 -8.79
N VAL A 47 -2.00 1.21 -8.00
CA VAL A 47 -1.99 0.94 -6.55
C VAL A 47 -3.04 -0.10 -6.15
N ASN A 48 -4.33 0.21 -6.32
CA ASN A 48 -5.42 -0.68 -5.93
C ASN A 48 -6.67 -0.44 -6.78
N LEU A 49 -7.01 -1.42 -7.63
CA LEU A 49 -8.16 -1.37 -8.55
C LEU A 49 -9.49 -1.04 -7.86
N TRP A 50 -9.60 -1.43 -6.60
CA TRP A 50 -10.80 -1.25 -5.78
C TRP A 50 -10.93 0.12 -5.16
N ASP A 51 -10.00 1.05 -5.40
CA ASP A 51 -9.96 2.38 -4.76
C ASP A 51 -9.94 2.40 -3.23
N GLU A 52 -9.72 1.24 -2.59
CA GLU A 52 -9.72 1.10 -1.14
C GLU A 52 -8.34 1.39 -0.50
N LEU A 53 -8.39 1.81 0.76
CA LEU A 53 -7.23 2.06 1.62
C LEU A 53 -7.34 1.22 2.92
N PRO A 54 -6.22 0.81 3.53
CA PRO A 54 -4.84 1.06 3.08
C PRO A 54 -4.42 0.11 1.95
N ALA A 55 -3.32 0.43 1.26
CA ALA A 55 -2.70 -0.46 0.27
C ALA A 55 -1.17 -0.53 0.49
N LEU A 56 -0.57 -1.71 0.30
CA LEU A 56 0.87 -1.90 0.44
C LEU A 56 1.44 -2.42 -0.88
N ASN A 57 2.37 -1.67 -1.46
CA ASN A 57 3.19 -2.13 -2.56
C ASN A 57 4.51 -2.70 -2.00
N ILE A 58 4.71 -4.01 -2.17
CA ILE A 58 5.94 -4.69 -1.81
C ILE A 58 6.73 -4.83 -3.10
N ASP A 59 7.92 -4.25 -3.14
CA ASP A 59 8.89 -4.53 -4.20
C ASP A 59 9.27 -6.00 -4.08
N VAL A 60 8.55 -6.89 -4.77
CA VAL A 60 8.92 -8.29 -4.85
C VAL A 60 10.13 -8.32 -5.77
N PRO A 61 11.35 -8.64 -5.29
CA PRO A 61 12.46 -8.84 -6.20
C PRO A 61 12.07 -9.95 -7.18
N GLU A 62 12.27 -9.68 -8.47
CA GLU A 62 12.16 -10.70 -9.52
C GLU A 62 12.87 -11.98 -9.05
N PRO A 63 12.25 -13.16 -9.20
CA PRO A 63 12.89 -14.40 -8.79
C PRO A 63 14.21 -14.54 -9.55
N SER A 64 15.32 -14.33 -8.85
CA SER A 64 16.68 -14.50 -9.36
C SER A 64 16.99 -15.99 -9.44
N GLY A 65 16.42 -16.64 -10.45
CA GLY A 65 16.61 -18.07 -10.68
C GLY A 65 15.92 -18.56 -11.95
N PRO A 66 16.30 -19.75 -12.46
CA PRO A 66 15.86 -20.27 -13.76
C PRO A 66 14.36 -20.60 -13.86
N ALA A 67 13.56 -20.29 -12.83
CA ALA A 67 12.12 -20.52 -12.80
C ALA A 67 11.29 -19.46 -13.55
N ALA A 68 11.90 -18.34 -13.98
CA ALA A 68 11.21 -17.23 -14.65
C ALA A 68 10.82 -17.48 -16.13
N ARG A 69 10.85 -18.74 -16.60
CA ARG A 69 10.46 -19.11 -17.97
C ARG A 69 9.55 -20.33 -17.95
N ARG A 70 8.29 -20.17 -17.55
CA ARG A 70 7.19 -21.06 -17.92
C ARG A 70 5.90 -20.28 -18.05
#